data_AF-A0A3M4VNH6-F1
#
_entry.id   AF-A0A3M4VNH6-F1
#
_cell.length_a   1.000
_cell.length_b   1.000
_cell.length_c   1.000
_cell.angle_alpha   90.00
_cell.angle_beta   90.00
_cell.angle_gamma   90.00
#
_symmetry.space_group_name_H-M   'P 1'
#
loop_
_entity.id
_entity.type
_entity.pdbx_description
1 polymer ?
#
loop_
_entity_poly.entity_id
_entity_poly.type
_entity_poly.pdbx_seq_one_letter_code
_entity_poly.pdbx_strand_id
1 'polypeptide(L)' 'MCSPYKMEMRTMLIRIEEGNHGANWVVKLDDYPVTCRSWQEAREFAERMKSRIDAPHPLPRSARRATPERTAAT' A
#
# COMPACT_ATOMS: atom_id res chain seq x y z
N MET A 1 16.53 -11.75 -15.74
CA MET A 1 16.27 -11.71 -14.29
C MET A 1 15.65 -10.35 -13.96
N CYS A 2 14.33 -10.24 -13.96
CA CYS A 2 13.64 -9.02 -13.51
C CYS A 2 13.61 -9.04 -11.98
N SER A 3 14.29 -8.09 -11.35
CA SER A 3 14.27 -7.93 -9.90
C SER A 3 12.83 -7.70 -9.41
N PRO A 4 12.41 -8.31 -8.28
CA PRO A 4 11.10 -8.02 -7.70
C PRO A 4 11.06 -6.55 -7.28
N TYR A 5 10.13 -5.78 -7.87
CA TYR A 5 9.91 -4.39 -7.50
C TYR A 5 9.23 -4.38 -6.12
N LYS A 6 10.01 -4.14 -5.07
CA LYS A 6 9.53 -4.08 -3.68
C LYS A 6 9.48 -2.63 -3.23
N MET A 7 8.29 -2.14 -2.88
CA MET A 7 8.09 -0.77 -2.43
C MET A 7 7.46 -0.78 -1.04
N GLU A 8 8.16 -0.18 -0.07
CA GLU A 8 7.74 -0.11 1.33
C GLU A 8 7.19 1.30 1.62
N MET A 9 5.97 1.38 2.15
CA MET A 9 5.30 2.63 2.51
C MET A 9 4.83 2.54 3.96
N ARG A 10 4.67 3.70 4.62
CA ARG A 10 4.59 3.90 6.10
C ARG A 10 3.78 2.89 6.93
N THR A 11 2.87 2.12 6.34
CA THR A 11 2.21 0.96 6.96
C THR A 11 1.82 -0.18 5.99
N MET A 12 2.01 -0.03 4.66
CA MET A 12 1.55 -0.99 3.63
C MET A 12 2.69 -1.41 2.71
N LEU A 13 2.76 -2.72 2.39
CA LEU A 13 3.75 -3.29 1.48
C LEU A 13 3.15 -3.47 0.08
N ILE A 14 3.74 -2.84 -0.93
CA ILE A 14 3.38 -3.04 -2.34
C ILE A 14 4.50 -3.82 -3.03
N ARG A 15 4.16 -4.95 -3.64
CA ARG A 15 5.10 -5.81 -4.38
C ARG A 15 4.58 -6.06 -5.77
N ILE A 16 5.42 -5.92 -6.78
CA ILE A 16 5.09 -6.30 -8.16
C ILE A 16 5.77 -7.63 -8.46
N GLU A 17 4.98 -8.63 -8.82
CA GLU A 17 5.40 -9.98 -9.16
C GLU A 17 4.93 -10.37 -10.56
N GLU A 18 5.68 -11.24 -11.21
CA GLU A 18 5.31 -11.79 -12.52
C GLU A 18 4.31 -12.93 -12.31
N GLY A 19 3.14 -12.87 -12.94
CA GLY A 19 2.08 -13.86 -12.76
C GLY A 19 2.46 -15.23 -13.32
N ASN A 20 2.15 -16.28 -12.56
CA ASN A 20 2.55 -17.68 -12.81
C ASN A 20 2.05 -18.28 -14.15
N HIS A 21 1.17 -17.59 -14.89
CA HIS A 21 0.56 -18.09 -16.13
C HIS A 21 0.63 -17.08 -17.29
N GLY A 22 1.83 -16.55 -17.54
CA GLY A 22 2.27 -16.30 -18.93
C GLY A 22 2.17 -14.89 -19.51
N ALA A 23 1.58 -13.89 -18.85
CA ALA A 23 1.68 -12.49 -19.31
C ALA A 23 1.15 -11.41 -18.35
N ASN A 24 0.70 -11.75 -17.15
CA ASN A 24 0.01 -10.78 -16.29
C ASN A 24 0.93 -10.35 -15.15
N TRP A 25 1.07 -9.05 -14.94
CA TRP A 25 1.83 -8.48 -13.82
C TRP A 25 0.92 -8.43 -12.60
N VAL A 26 1.37 -8.88 -11.44
CA VAL A 26 0.56 -8.90 -10.23
C VAL A 26 1.13 -7.90 -9.24
N VAL A 27 0.34 -6.90 -8.85
CA VAL A 27 0.64 -5.99 -7.76
C VAL A 27 0.01 -6.54 -6.49
N LYS A 28 0.80 -7.11 -5.58
CA LYS A 28 0.37 -7.49 -4.23
C LYS A 28 0.42 -6.26 -3.32
N LEU A 29 -0.72 -5.95 -2.71
CA LEU A 29 -0.87 -4.87 -1.74
C LEU A 29 -1.22 -5.51 -0.41
N ASP A 30 -0.20 -5.71 0.42
CA ASP A 30 -0.27 -6.51 1.65
C ASP A 30 -0.77 -7.94 1.37
N ASP A 31 -2.05 -8.23 1.60
CA ASP A 31 -2.71 -9.51 1.31
C ASP A 31 -3.57 -9.49 0.03
N TYR A 32 -3.66 -8.35 -0.67
CA TYR A 32 -4.55 -8.17 -1.82
C TYR A 32 -3.80 -8.24 -3.16
N PRO A 33 -3.93 -9.31 -3.95
CA PRO A 33 -3.33 -9.40 -5.28
C PRO A 33 -4.17 -8.69 -6.35
N VAL A 34 -3.56 -7.77 -7.10
CA VAL A 34 -4.17 -7.07 -8.24
C VAL A 34 -3.46 -7.49 -9.53
N THR A 35 -4.20 -8.03 -10.50
CA THR A 35 -3.65 -8.36 -11.82
C THR A 35 -3.69 -7.16 -12.76
N CYS A 36 -2.55 -6.83 -13.34
CA CYS A 36 -2.32 -5.80 -14.35
C CYS A 36 -1.89 -6.45 -15.67
N ARG A 37 -2.25 -5.81 -16.78
CA ARG A 37 -1.97 -6.33 -18.13
C ARG A 37 -0.55 -6.03 -18.60
N SER A 38 0.13 -5.08 -17.96
CA SER A 38 1.46 -4.60 -18.31
C SER A 38 2.26 -4.17 -17.08
N TRP A 39 3.59 -4.22 -17.18
CA TRP A 39 4.50 -3.75 -16.13
C TRP A 39 4.30 -2.26 -15.84
N GLN A 40 4.11 -1.46 -16.89
CA GLN A 40 3.90 -0.03 -16.79
C GLN A 40 2.61 0.29 -16.00
N GLU A 41 1.52 -0.43 -16.29
CA GLU A 41 0.25 -0.29 -15.57
C GLU A 41 0.40 -0.68 -14.09
N ALA A 42 1.12 -1.76 -13.80
CA ALA A 42 1.45 -2.19 -12.44
C ALA A 42 2.25 -1.12 -11.67
N ARG A 43 3.21 -0.48 -12.35
CA ARG A 43 4.03 0.60 -11.77
C ARG A 43 3.21 1.87 -11.51
N GLU A 44 2.41 2.32 -12.48
CA GLU A 44 1.54 3.49 -12.32
C GLU A 44 0.53 3.28 -11.20
N PHE A 45 -0.01 2.06 -11.08
CA PHE A 45 -0.89 1.69 -9.99
C PHE A 45 -0.20 1.79 -8.62
N ALA A 46 1.02 1.24 -8.51
CA ALA A 46 1.82 1.31 -7.28
C ALA A 46 2.18 2.77 -6.89
N GLU A 47 2.59 3.60 -7.85
CA GLU A 47 2.88 5.02 -7.64
C GLU A 47 1.62 5.79 -7.21
N ARG A 48 0.48 5.53 -7.82
CA ARG A 48 -0.78 6.19 -7.46
C ARG A 48 -1.27 5.79 -6.06
N MET A 49 -1.10 4.51 -5.69
CA MET A 49 -1.32 4.03 -4.32
C MET A 49 -0.39 4.75 -3.34
N LYS A 50 0.89 4.90 -3.68
CA LYS A 50 1.87 5.65 -2.87
C LYS A 50 1.42 7.07 -2.60
N SER A 51 1.04 7.81 -3.64
CA SER A 51 0.58 9.18 -3.50
C SER A 51 -0.65 9.28 -2.62
N ARG A 52 -1.55 8.28 -2.65
CA ARG A 52 -2.72 8.26 -1.77
C ARG A 52 -2.33 7.97 -0.33
N ILE A 53 -1.46 7.01 -0.06
CA ILE A 53 -1.01 6.67 1.30
C ILE A 53 -0.18 7.81 1.91
N ASP A 54 0.67 8.46 1.12
CA ASP A 54 1.50 9.57 1.58
C ASP A 54 0.72 10.89 1.70
N ALA A 55 -0.37 11.04 0.95
CA ALA A 55 -1.16 12.27 0.99
C ALA A 55 -1.65 12.53 2.43
N PRO A 56 -1.48 13.76 2.95
CA PRO A 56 -1.96 14.12 4.28
C PRO A 56 -3.48 14.00 4.30
N HIS A 57 -4.00 12.92 4.88
CA HIS A 57 -5.43 12.74 5.09
C HIS A 57 -5.81 13.47 6.38
N PRO A 58 -6.57 14.57 6.32
CA PRO A 58 -7.03 15.22 7.53
C PRO A 58 -7.95 14.25 8.27
N LEU A 59 -7.53 13.83 9.47
CA LEU A 59 -8.40 13.05 10.34
C LEU A 59 -9.64 13.89 10.67
N PRO A 60 -10.86 13.35 10.57
CA PRO A 60 -12.06 14.07 10.97
C PRO A 60 -11.92 14.49 12.44
N ARG A 61 -12.31 15.74 12.76
CA ARG A 61 -12.19 16.35 14.11
C ARG A 61 -12.71 15.48 15.25
N SER A 62 -13.61 14.55 14.96
CA SER A 62 -14.16 13.55 15.88
C SER A 62 -13.13 12.54 16.40
N ALA A 63 -12.14 12.15 15.59
CA ALA A 63 -11.08 11.21 15.98
C ALA A 63 -9.99 11.84 16.87
N ARG A 64 -9.97 13.18 16.95
CA ARG A 64 -8.95 13.94 17.70
C ARG A 64 -9.24 14.05 19.20
N ARG A 65 -10.33 13.44 19.69
CA ARG A 65 -10.76 13.49 21.11
C ARG A 65 -10.67 12.17 21.87
N ALA A 66 -10.20 11.08 21.26
CA ALA A 66 -10.04 9.81 21.97
C ALA A 66 -8.60 9.63 22.48
N THR A 67 -8.16 10.53 23.37
CA THR A 67 -7.08 10.22 24.31
C THR A 67 -7.48 10.74 25.69
N PRO A 68 -8.32 10.02 26.46
CA PRO A 68 -8.09 9.96 27.88
C PRO A 68 -6.82 9.13 28.07
N GLU A 69 -5.74 9.86 28.32
CA GLU A 69 -4.59 9.47 29.11
C GLU A 69 -4.93 8.28 30.03
N ARG A 70 -4.42 7.08 29.74
CA ARG A 70 -4.37 6.01 30.76
C ARG A 70 -3.17 6.29 31.65
N THR A 71 -3.22 7.42 32.36
CA THR A 71 -2.41 7.63 33.55
C THR A 71 -2.94 6.71 34.64
N ALA A 72 -2.00 6.10 35.32
CA ALA A 72 -2.18 5.10 36.35
C ALA A 72 -3.11 5.56 37.48
N ALA A 73 -3.86 4.62 38.06
CA ALA A 73 -4.30 4.72 39.44
C ALA A 73 -4.49 3.32 40.05
N THR A 74 -3.74 3.13 41.14
CA THR A 74 -3.78 2.08 42.18
C THR A 74 -2.84 0.91 41.99
#